data_AF-A0A354BXM4-F1
#
_entry.id   AF-A0A354BXM4-F1
#
_cell.length_a   1.000
_cell.length_b   1.000
_cell.length_c   1.000
_cell.angle_alpha   90.00
_cell.angle_beta   90.00
_cell.angle_gamma   90.00
#
_symmetry.space_group_name_H-M   'P 1'
#
loop_
_entity.id
_entity.type
_entity.pdbx_description
1 polymer ?
#
loop_
_entity_poly.entity_id
_entity_poly.type
_entity_poly.pdbx_seq_one_letter_code
_entity_poly.pdbx_strand_id
1 'polypeptide(L)'
;MRLREIFIVSKGTKVILTITFSVSLLALLFAFFYYRRINRAEDPRITRAREILLEFEKVSGSLAGFDAFPVLDSAAAVFKSLPDYACSFEIGVIYNNKSSTLLIMAIYDSTISNSEKLSLLGLSGNYCDSSITCYNRWKAEWGNLSSEEISLKLRQLMLEDDSRFKKINFDRVFERRVKNILTAQIETDRRLSVSMTNKGTIYRHLQKQDSALICFREALELWEDNRTAKSNLSVLMGGEPVKPTLLESLFPPDKKKKQIIIK
;
A
#
# COMPACT_ATOMS: atom_id res chain seq x y z
N MET A 1 -3.97 -38.80 37.52
CA MET A 1 -3.80 -39.22 36.12
C MET A 1 -2.37 -38.91 35.70
N ARG A 2 -1.56 -39.90 35.33
CA ARG A 2 -0.15 -39.67 34.97
C ARG A 2 -0.08 -39.27 33.50
N LEU A 3 0.68 -38.21 33.17
CA LEU A 3 0.86 -37.71 31.78
C LEU A 3 1.23 -38.81 30.76
N ARG A 4 1.83 -39.92 31.22
CA ARG A 4 2.17 -41.09 30.39
C ARG A 4 0.96 -41.86 29.87
N GLU A 5 -0.19 -41.78 30.52
CA GLU A 5 -1.42 -42.49 30.11
C GLU A 5 -2.20 -41.74 29.02
N ILE A 6 -1.93 -40.44 28.83
CA ILE A 6 -2.60 -39.58 27.83
C ILE A 6 -2.01 -39.81 26.42
N PHE A 7 -0.82 -40.42 26.30
CA PHE A 7 -0.12 -40.62 25.03
C PHE A 7 0.05 -42.09 24.64
N ILE A 8 -1.04 -42.87 24.65
CA ILE A 8 -1.04 -44.16 23.94
C ILE A 8 -1.23 -43.88 22.44
N VAL A 9 -0.12 -43.60 21.75
CA VAL A 9 -0.12 -43.32 20.31
C VAL A 9 -0.24 -44.64 19.54
N SER A 10 -1.42 -44.92 19.00
CA SER A 10 -1.67 -46.10 18.16
C SER A 10 -0.80 -46.11 16.89
N LYS A 11 -0.62 -47.27 16.26
CA LYS A 11 0.09 -47.39 14.97
C LYS A 11 -0.54 -46.49 13.89
N GLY A 12 -1.87 -46.41 13.84
CA GLY A 12 -2.60 -45.53 12.94
C GLY A 12 -2.31 -44.04 13.20
N THR A 13 -2.31 -43.64 14.47
CA THR A 13 -1.98 -42.26 14.87
C THR A 13 -0.54 -41.88 14.47
N LYS A 14 0.44 -42.79 14.62
CA LYS A 14 1.82 -42.55 14.17
C LYS A 14 1.92 -42.31 12.67
N VAL A 15 1.18 -43.08 11.86
CA VAL A 15 1.14 -42.91 10.40
C VAL A 15 0.55 -41.55 10.03
N ILE A 16 -0.59 -41.18 10.63
CA ILE A 16 -1.22 -39.87 10.38
C ILE A 16 -0.27 -38.73 10.77
N LEU A 17 0.35 -38.79 11.95
CA LEU A 17 1.31 -37.76 12.38
C LEU A 17 2.51 -37.65 11.43
N THR A 18 3.01 -38.78 10.92
CA THR A 18 4.13 -38.80 9.96
C THR A 18 3.73 -38.15 8.64
N ILE A 19 2.52 -38.45 8.13
CA ILE A 19 1.99 -37.83 6.91
C ILE A 19 1.81 -36.32 7.12
N THR A 20 1.14 -35.91 8.19
CA THR A 20 0.90 -34.49 8.51
C THR A 20 2.20 -33.71 8.66
N PHE A 21 3.19 -34.27 9.36
CA PHE A 21 4.52 -33.68 9.50
C PHE A 21 5.22 -33.55 8.14
N SER A 22 5.19 -34.60 7.31
CA SER A 22 5.82 -34.60 5.99
C SER A 22 5.20 -33.55 5.06
N VAL A 23 3.87 -33.47 5.01
CA VAL A 23 3.14 -32.46 4.23
C VAL A 23 3.46 -31.04 4.73
N SER A 24 3.48 -30.84 6.04
CA SER A 24 3.81 -29.54 6.64
C SER A 24 5.26 -29.13 6.33
N LEU A 25 6.21 -30.05 6.45
CA LEU A 25 7.62 -29.80 6.11
C LEU A 25 7.79 -29.48 4.63
N LEU A 26 7.13 -30.22 3.74
CA LEU A 26 7.15 -29.97 2.30
C LEU A 26 6.56 -28.59 1.97
N ALA A 27 5.45 -28.21 2.61
CA ALA A 27 4.84 -26.88 2.45
C ALA A 27 5.78 -25.77 2.92
N LEU A 28 6.47 -25.94 4.05
CA LEU A 28 7.47 -25.00 4.55
C LEU A 28 8.67 -24.87 3.61
N LEU A 29 9.18 -25.99 3.08
CA LEU A 29 10.27 -25.99 2.10
C LEU A 29 9.86 -25.29 0.81
N PHE A 30 8.67 -25.61 0.28
CA PHE A 30 8.13 -24.94 -0.89
C PHE A 30 7.99 -23.43 -0.67
N ALA A 31 7.40 -23.02 0.45
CA ALA A 31 7.27 -21.61 0.82
C ALA A 31 8.65 -20.94 0.94
N PHE A 32 9.61 -21.58 1.60
CA PHE A 32 10.98 -21.06 1.73
C PHE A 32 11.63 -20.80 0.36
N PHE A 33 11.59 -21.77 -0.56
CA PHE A 33 12.17 -21.58 -1.89
C PHE A 33 11.40 -20.56 -2.73
N TYR A 34 10.06 -20.54 -2.64
CA TYR A 34 9.21 -19.60 -3.34
C TYR A 34 9.48 -18.15 -2.90
N TYR A 35 9.42 -17.87 -1.59
CA TYR A 35 9.67 -16.53 -1.06
C TYR A 35 11.13 -16.11 -1.22
N ARG A 36 12.09 -17.04 -1.08
CA ARG A 36 13.49 -16.75 -1.37
C ARG A 36 13.70 -16.35 -2.83
N ARG A 37 13.00 -17.01 -3.77
CA ARG A 37 13.05 -16.65 -5.20
C ARG A 37 12.45 -15.26 -5.44
N ILE A 38 11.31 -14.95 -4.84
CA ILE A 38 10.67 -13.63 -4.95
C ILE A 38 11.57 -12.54 -4.37
N ASN A 39 12.09 -12.73 -3.16
CA ASN A 39 12.90 -11.73 -2.48
C ASN A 39 14.22 -11.46 -3.22
N ARG A 40 14.80 -12.48 -3.88
CA ARG A 40 16.00 -12.33 -4.72
C ARG A 40 15.74 -11.63 -6.06
N ALA A 41 14.49 -11.52 -6.47
CA ALA A 41 14.09 -10.80 -7.68
C ALA A 41 13.68 -9.35 -7.38
N GLU A 42 13.74 -8.90 -6.14
CA GLU A 42 13.51 -7.49 -5.82
C GLU A 42 14.62 -6.61 -6.37
N ASP A 43 14.26 -5.42 -6.83
CA ASP A 43 15.20 -4.48 -7.43
C ASP A 43 16.16 -3.92 -6.36
N PRO A 44 17.48 -4.21 -6.45
CA PRO A 44 18.47 -3.75 -5.46
C PRO A 44 18.60 -2.23 -5.41
N ARG A 45 18.25 -1.51 -6.49
CA ARG A 45 18.38 -0.05 -6.57
C ARG A 45 17.43 0.68 -5.62
N ILE A 46 16.31 0.05 -5.26
CA ILE A 46 15.29 0.62 -4.37
C ILE A 46 15.24 -0.03 -2.99
N THR A 47 16.13 -0.99 -2.66
CA THR A 47 16.13 -1.67 -1.36
C THR A 47 16.21 -0.68 -0.21
N ARG A 48 17.10 0.33 -0.32
CA ARG A 48 17.23 1.38 0.69
C ARG A 48 15.94 2.18 0.88
N ALA A 49 15.25 2.56 -0.20
CA ALA A 49 13.98 3.27 -0.11
C ALA A 49 12.91 2.46 0.62
N ARG A 50 12.87 1.14 0.39
CA ARG A 50 11.92 0.23 1.06
C ARG A 50 12.21 0.09 2.54
N GLU A 51 13.48 -0.04 2.92
CA GLU A 51 13.90 -0.06 4.32
C GLU A 51 13.49 1.22 5.05
N ILE A 52 13.70 2.38 4.41
CA ILE A 52 13.30 3.69 4.92
C ILE A 52 11.77 3.77 5.10
N LEU A 53 10.98 3.25 4.14
CA LEU A 53 9.51 3.21 4.28
C LEU A 53 9.06 2.27 5.41
N LEU A 54 9.74 1.14 5.62
CA LEU A 54 9.46 0.25 6.75
C LEU A 54 9.83 0.89 8.10
N GLU A 55 10.88 1.72 8.13
CA GLU A 55 11.23 2.52 9.31
C GLU A 55 10.17 3.58 9.59
N PHE A 56 9.69 4.28 8.55
CA PHE A 56 8.56 5.21 8.67
C PHE A 56 7.33 4.53 9.28
N GLU A 57 6.95 3.33 8.83
CA GLU A 57 5.79 2.61 9.36
C GLU A 57 5.92 2.36 10.88
N LYS A 58 7.12 2.04 11.37
CA LYS A 58 7.37 1.85 12.81
C LYS A 58 7.21 3.13 13.62
N VAL A 59 7.61 4.27 13.07
CA VAL A 59 7.57 5.57 13.76
C VAL A 59 6.20 6.23 13.68
N SER A 60 5.49 6.04 12.56
CA SER A 60 4.18 6.65 12.26
C SER A 60 3.05 6.31 13.23
N GLY A 61 3.22 5.28 14.06
CA GLY A 61 2.31 4.95 15.17
C GLY A 61 2.41 5.87 16.39
N SER A 62 3.45 6.71 16.45
CA SER A 62 3.63 7.73 17.48
C SER A 62 3.25 9.12 16.92
N LEU A 63 2.78 10.04 17.78
CA LEU A 63 2.47 11.43 17.42
C LEU A 63 3.71 12.26 17.00
N ALA A 64 4.85 11.63 16.70
CA ALA A 64 6.09 12.26 16.23
C ALA A 64 5.97 12.76 14.78
N GLY A 65 5.10 13.76 14.61
CA GLY A 65 4.49 14.13 13.33
C GLY A 65 5.43 14.61 12.23
N PHE A 66 6.41 15.46 12.53
CA PHE A 66 7.31 16.02 11.51
C PHE A 66 8.61 15.25 11.32
N ASP A 67 9.05 14.50 12.33
CA ASP A 67 10.31 13.72 12.27
C ASP A 67 10.25 12.62 11.20
N ALA A 68 9.04 12.23 10.81
CA ALA A 68 8.79 11.27 9.76
C ALA A 68 9.03 11.82 8.33
N PHE A 69 9.09 13.14 8.15
CA PHE A 69 9.19 13.76 6.83
C PHE A 69 10.57 13.58 6.18
N PRO A 70 11.69 13.81 6.88
CA PRO A 70 13.03 13.53 6.35
C PRO A 70 13.18 12.06 5.90
N VAL A 71 12.56 11.13 6.62
CA VAL A 71 12.53 9.70 6.26
C VAL A 71 11.82 9.51 4.92
N LEU A 72 10.60 10.06 4.77
CA LEU A 72 9.84 10.00 3.52
C LEU A 72 10.54 10.70 2.35
N ASP A 73 11.18 11.85 2.58
CA ASP A 73 11.93 12.59 1.55
C ASP A 73 13.18 11.81 1.10
N SER A 74 13.85 11.12 2.02
CA SER A 74 14.98 10.26 1.69
C SER A 74 14.55 9.08 0.80
N ALA A 75 13.41 8.45 1.09
CA ALA A 75 12.85 7.42 0.21
C ALA A 75 12.47 7.99 -1.17
N ALA A 76 11.84 9.17 -1.21
CA ALA A 76 11.46 9.82 -2.46
C ALA A 76 12.67 10.18 -3.32
N ALA A 77 13.77 10.63 -2.71
CA ALA A 77 15.00 10.95 -3.41
C ALA A 77 15.59 9.73 -4.12
N VAL A 78 15.58 8.56 -3.46
CA VAL A 78 16.02 7.30 -4.08
C VAL A 78 15.17 6.95 -5.29
N PHE A 79 13.83 6.97 -5.16
CA PHE A 79 12.94 6.69 -6.30
C PHE A 79 13.10 7.69 -7.45
N LYS A 80 13.20 8.99 -7.14
CA LYS A 80 13.39 10.05 -8.15
C LYS A 80 14.72 9.97 -8.87
N SER A 81 15.73 9.35 -8.27
CA SER A 81 17.05 9.14 -8.91
C SER A 81 17.03 8.06 -10.00
N LEU A 82 15.96 7.27 -10.11
CA LEU A 82 15.86 6.16 -11.07
C LEU A 82 14.80 6.51 -12.14
N PRO A 83 15.14 6.48 -13.45
CA PRO A 83 14.21 6.86 -14.52
C PRO A 83 12.89 6.08 -14.50
N ASP A 84 12.93 4.78 -14.22
CA ASP A 84 11.75 3.91 -14.14
C ASP A 84 10.93 4.05 -12.85
N TYR A 85 11.39 4.85 -11.88
CA TYR A 85 10.69 5.16 -10.64
C TYR A 85 10.36 6.64 -10.45
N ALA A 86 10.93 7.55 -11.24
CA ALA A 86 10.80 8.99 -11.01
C ALA A 86 9.35 9.50 -11.05
N CYS A 87 8.51 8.87 -11.87
CA CYS A 87 7.07 9.13 -11.98
C CYS A 87 6.21 7.96 -11.52
N SER A 88 6.71 7.10 -10.63
CA SER A 88 6.01 5.87 -10.26
C SER A 88 4.99 6.07 -9.14
N PHE A 89 4.09 5.09 -8.97
CA PHE A 89 3.05 5.12 -7.94
C PHE A 89 3.63 5.19 -6.51
N GLU A 90 4.87 4.73 -6.29
CA GLU A 90 5.58 4.81 -5.01
C GLU A 90 5.76 6.26 -4.53
N ILE A 91 5.95 7.22 -5.43
CA ILE A 91 6.01 8.65 -5.10
C ILE A 91 4.64 9.15 -4.61
N GLY A 92 3.55 8.68 -5.24
CA GLY A 92 2.18 8.96 -4.78
C GLY A 92 1.94 8.42 -3.36
N VAL A 93 2.44 7.23 -3.05
CA VAL A 93 2.33 6.64 -1.70
C VAL A 93 3.03 7.54 -0.67
N ILE A 94 4.22 8.05 -0.99
CA ILE A 94 4.95 8.95 -0.10
C ILE A 94 4.16 10.24 0.15
N TYR A 95 3.60 10.87 -0.89
CA TYR A 95 2.76 12.06 -0.72
C TYR A 95 1.50 11.78 0.11
N ASN A 96 0.84 10.65 -0.12
CA ASN A 96 -0.32 10.24 0.66
C ASN A 96 0.03 10.01 2.15
N ASN A 97 1.19 9.42 2.43
CA ASN A 97 1.67 9.22 3.80
C ASN A 97 1.93 10.56 4.49
N LYS A 98 2.62 11.51 3.84
CA LYS A 98 2.80 12.87 4.38
C LYS A 98 1.49 13.56 4.68
N SER A 99 0.54 13.48 3.75
CA SER A 99 -0.81 14.03 3.93
C SER A 99 -1.50 13.41 5.15
N SER A 100 -1.45 12.07 5.28
CA SER A 100 -2.09 11.33 6.37
C SER A 100 -1.48 11.68 7.73
N THR A 101 -0.15 11.80 7.82
CA THR A 101 0.54 12.21 9.05
C THR A 101 0.07 13.58 9.52
N LEU A 102 0.06 14.58 8.63
CA LEU A 102 -0.41 15.93 8.96
C LEU A 102 -1.89 15.97 9.31
N LEU A 103 -2.70 15.17 8.62
CA LEU A 103 -4.14 15.06 8.89
C LEU A 103 -4.40 14.51 10.29
N ILE A 104 -3.67 13.46 10.68
CA ILE A 104 -3.76 12.86 12.02
C ILE A 104 -3.37 13.90 13.08
N MET A 105 -2.26 14.62 12.90
CA MET A 105 -1.87 15.70 13.81
C MET A 105 -2.97 16.76 13.93
N ALA A 106 -3.49 17.24 12.80
CA ALA A 106 -4.50 18.30 12.78
C ALA A 106 -5.83 17.90 13.46
N ILE A 107 -6.17 16.61 13.45
CA ILE A 107 -7.43 16.10 14.00
C ILE A 107 -7.30 15.69 15.46
N TYR A 108 -6.20 15.03 15.82
CA TYR A 108 -6.08 14.33 17.10
C TYR A 108 -5.13 15.00 18.10
N ASP A 109 -4.24 15.89 17.65
CA ASP A 109 -3.43 16.66 18.58
C ASP A 109 -4.29 17.77 19.21
N SER A 110 -4.59 17.64 20.50
CA SER A 110 -5.39 18.62 21.25
C SER A 110 -4.56 19.81 21.75
N THR A 111 -3.23 19.76 21.61
CA THR A 111 -2.31 20.80 22.10
C THR A 111 -2.12 21.94 21.11
N ILE A 112 -2.42 21.72 19.83
CA ILE A 112 -2.27 22.73 18.78
C ILE A 112 -3.43 23.73 18.75
N SER A 113 -3.11 24.96 18.38
CA SER A 113 -4.10 26.03 18.19
C SER A 113 -4.97 25.81 16.94
N ASN A 114 -6.11 26.50 16.87
CA ASN A 114 -6.99 26.41 15.69
C ASN A 114 -6.32 26.94 14.41
N SER A 115 -5.47 27.97 14.50
CA SER A 115 -4.70 28.48 13.35
C SER A 115 -3.67 27.48 12.85
N GLU A 116 -2.97 26.80 13.76
CA GLU A 116 -2.04 25.72 13.41
C GLU A 116 -2.79 24.54 12.79
N LYS A 117 -3.93 24.13 13.36
CA LYS A 117 -4.81 23.11 12.78
C LYS A 117 -5.18 23.44 11.34
N LEU A 118 -5.65 24.66 11.06
CA LEU A 118 -5.99 25.09 9.70
C LEU A 118 -4.77 25.05 8.76
N SER A 119 -3.59 25.42 9.26
CA SER A 119 -2.33 25.37 8.50
C SER A 119 -1.94 23.93 8.16
N LEU A 120 -2.03 23.01 9.12
CA LEU A 120 -1.78 21.58 8.93
C LEU A 120 -2.77 20.95 7.95
N LEU A 121 -4.06 21.30 8.05
CA LEU A 121 -5.08 20.85 7.09
C LEU A 121 -4.79 21.35 5.68
N GLY A 122 -4.36 22.62 5.52
CA GLY A 122 -3.94 23.17 4.24
C GLY A 122 -2.74 22.44 3.65
N LEU A 123 -1.70 22.21 4.46
CA LEU A 123 -0.50 21.48 4.02
C LEU A 123 -0.81 20.01 3.69
N SER A 124 -1.64 19.35 4.50
CA SER A 124 -2.13 18.00 4.25
C SER A 124 -2.89 17.93 2.91
N GLY A 125 -3.69 18.96 2.61
CA GLY A 125 -4.42 19.10 1.34
C GLY A 125 -3.49 19.17 0.14
N ASN A 126 -2.43 19.98 0.22
CA ASN A 126 -1.43 20.10 -0.85
C ASN A 126 -0.72 18.75 -1.14
N TYR A 127 -0.40 17.98 -0.10
CA TYR A 127 0.17 16.65 -0.28
C TYR A 127 -0.84 15.63 -0.83
N CYS A 128 -2.11 15.72 -0.43
CA CYS A 128 -3.20 14.95 -1.05
C CYS A 128 -3.29 15.22 -2.55
N ASP A 129 -3.27 16.49 -2.96
CA ASP A 129 -3.33 16.89 -4.37
C ASP A 129 -2.11 16.42 -5.15
N SER A 130 -0.93 16.44 -4.53
CA SER A 130 0.30 15.89 -5.10
C SER A 130 0.20 14.37 -5.32
N SER A 131 -0.36 13.65 -4.35
CA SER A 131 -0.62 12.21 -4.45
C SER A 131 -1.61 11.89 -5.58
N ILE A 132 -2.74 12.58 -5.62
CA ILE A 132 -3.78 12.44 -6.65
C ILE A 132 -3.20 12.70 -8.05
N THR A 133 -2.44 13.80 -8.20
CA THR A 133 -1.77 14.15 -9.45
C THR A 133 -0.79 13.08 -9.89
N CYS A 134 0.00 12.54 -8.95
CA CYS A 134 0.94 11.46 -9.22
C CYS A 134 0.23 10.19 -9.71
N TYR A 135 -0.83 9.76 -9.03
CA TYR A 135 -1.58 8.56 -9.43
C TYR A 135 -2.30 8.74 -10.76
N ASN A 136 -2.92 9.90 -11.03
CA ASN A 136 -3.57 10.16 -12.30
C ASN A 136 -2.59 10.17 -13.47
N ARG A 137 -1.42 10.81 -13.29
CA ARG A 137 -0.33 10.76 -14.28
C ARG A 137 0.14 9.33 -14.51
N TRP A 138 0.39 8.60 -13.42
CA TRP A 138 0.83 7.20 -13.51
C TRP A 138 -0.20 6.32 -14.23
N LYS A 139 -1.50 6.46 -13.93
CA LYS A 139 -2.58 5.74 -14.62
C LYS A 139 -2.65 6.09 -16.10
N ALA A 140 -2.54 7.37 -16.46
CA ALA A 140 -2.53 7.79 -17.86
C ALA A 140 -1.36 7.17 -18.64
N GLU A 141 -0.22 7.01 -17.96
CA GLU A 141 1.01 6.52 -18.58
C GLU A 141 1.13 4.99 -18.62
N TRP A 142 0.65 4.30 -17.58
CA TRP A 142 0.88 2.86 -17.37
C TRP A 142 -0.40 2.05 -17.27
N GLY A 143 -1.56 2.67 -17.02
CA GLY A 143 -2.79 1.99 -16.58
C GLY A 143 -3.36 0.98 -17.56
N ASN A 144 -3.17 1.20 -18.86
CA ASN A 144 -3.76 0.38 -19.93
C ASN A 144 -2.73 -0.40 -20.74
N LEU A 145 -1.44 -0.34 -20.37
CA LEU A 145 -0.38 -1.01 -21.12
C LEU A 145 -0.43 -2.54 -20.89
N SER A 146 -0.18 -3.31 -21.95
CA SER A 146 0.02 -4.76 -21.86
C SER A 146 1.35 -5.10 -21.17
N SER A 147 1.53 -6.38 -20.81
CA SER A 147 2.79 -6.87 -20.24
C SER A 147 3.98 -6.63 -21.19
N GLU A 148 3.76 -6.81 -22.49
CA GLU A 148 4.75 -6.61 -23.55
C GLU A 148 5.09 -5.12 -23.73
N GLU A 149 4.10 -4.24 -23.73
CA GLU A 149 4.29 -2.79 -23.82
C GLU A 149 5.03 -2.24 -22.60
N ILE A 150 4.66 -2.70 -21.39
CA ILE A 150 5.37 -2.39 -20.15
C ILE A 150 6.82 -2.83 -20.25
N SER A 151 7.06 -4.05 -20.73
CA SER A 151 8.42 -4.58 -20.90
C SER A 151 9.22 -3.73 -21.90
N LEU A 152 8.67 -3.43 -23.08
CA LEU A 152 9.35 -2.61 -24.07
C LEU A 152 9.73 -1.23 -23.50
N LYS A 153 8.80 -0.59 -22.79
CA LYS A 153 9.02 0.71 -22.15
C LYS A 153 10.06 0.64 -21.03
N LEU A 154 10.00 -0.37 -20.17
CA LEU A 154 10.98 -0.54 -19.09
C LEU A 154 12.39 -0.83 -19.60
N ARG A 155 12.56 -1.55 -20.71
CA ARG A 155 13.89 -1.79 -21.30
C ARG A 155 14.62 -0.50 -21.68
N GLN A 156 13.89 0.58 -21.96
CA GLN A 156 14.47 1.89 -22.25
C GLN A 156 14.91 2.64 -20.98
N LEU A 157 14.37 2.27 -19.81
CA LEU A 157 14.55 2.99 -18.54
C LEU A 157 15.45 2.22 -17.55
N MET A 158 15.44 0.89 -17.62
CA MET A 158 16.23 -0.01 -16.78
C MET A 158 17.43 -0.54 -17.57
N LEU A 159 18.61 0.00 -17.29
CA LEU A 159 19.86 -0.39 -17.94
C LEU A 159 20.47 -1.62 -17.25
N GLU A 160 20.71 -2.69 -18.00
CA GLU A 160 21.31 -3.94 -17.49
C GLU A 160 22.73 -3.73 -16.94
N ASP A 161 23.49 -2.80 -17.53
CA ASP A 161 24.88 -2.50 -17.16
C ASP A 161 25.03 -1.75 -15.82
N ASP A 162 23.94 -1.44 -15.11
CA ASP A 162 24.00 -0.80 -13.80
C ASP A 162 24.81 -1.67 -12.82
N SER A 163 25.81 -1.06 -12.19
CA SER A 163 26.68 -1.72 -11.22
C SER A 163 25.95 -2.42 -10.07
N ARG A 164 24.73 -1.98 -9.74
CA ARG A 164 23.88 -2.55 -8.69
C ARG A 164 23.27 -3.88 -9.08
N PHE A 165 23.22 -4.20 -10.37
CA PHE A 165 22.80 -5.52 -10.87
C PHE A 165 23.94 -6.53 -10.94
N LYS A 166 25.19 -6.14 -10.64
CA LYS A 166 26.33 -7.06 -10.60
C LYS A 166 26.03 -8.20 -9.63
N LYS A 167 26.15 -9.45 -10.12
CA LYS A 167 25.88 -10.71 -9.39
C LYS A 167 24.39 -11.01 -9.13
N ILE A 168 23.47 -10.26 -9.74
CA ILE A 168 22.03 -10.53 -9.69
C ILE A 168 21.58 -10.90 -11.11
N ASN A 169 20.59 -11.78 -11.21
CA ASN A 169 19.98 -12.10 -12.49
C ASN A 169 19.06 -10.93 -12.89
N PHE A 170 19.52 -10.10 -13.83
CA PHE A 170 18.81 -8.91 -14.29
C PHE A 170 17.42 -9.25 -14.84
N ASP A 171 17.30 -10.29 -15.69
CA ASP A 171 16.02 -10.71 -16.25
C ASP A 171 14.95 -10.98 -15.19
N ARG A 172 15.33 -11.63 -14.08
CA ARG A 172 14.39 -11.88 -12.96
C ARG A 172 13.95 -10.60 -12.27
N VAL A 173 14.86 -9.64 -12.07
CA VAL A 173 14.53 -8.33 -11.48
C VAL A 173 13.63 -7.55 -12.43
N PHE A 174 13.93 -7.59 -13.72
CA PHE A 174 13.17 -6.97 -14.78
C PHE A 174 11.73 -7.53 -14.86
N GLU A 175 11.59 -8.86 -14.94
CA GLU A 175 10.28 -9.55 -14.89
C GLU A 175 9.49 -9.19 -13.62
N ARG A 176 10.18 -9.10 -12.48
CA ARG A 176 9.56 -8.69 -11.22
C ARG A 176 9.06 -7.25 -11.29
N ARG A 177 9.81 -6.32 -11.90
CA ARG A 177 9.37 -4.93 -12.10
C ARG A 177 8.14 -4.86 -13.01
N VAL A 178 8.12 -5.59 -14.13
CA VAL A 178 6.94 -5.71 -15.01
C VAL A 178 5.73 -6.17 -14.22
N LYS A 179 5.88 -7.25 -13.43
CA LYS A 179 4.79 -7.77 -12.57
C LYS A 179 4.33 -6.76 -11.52
N ASN A 180 5.24 -5.97 -10.97
CA ASN A 180 4.90 -4.91 -10.01
C ASN A 180 4.07 -3.80 -10.67
N ILE A 181 4.38 -3.41 -11.91
CA ILE A 181 3.59 -2.44 -12.67
C ILE A 181 2.19 -2.99 -12.99
N LEU A 182 2.08 -4.24 -13.47
CA LEU A 182 0.78 -4.90 -13.69
C LEU A 182 -0.06 -4.95 -12.41
N THR A 183 0.58 -5.28 -11.28
CA THR A 183 -0.11 -5.27 -9.98
C THR A 183 -0.56 -3.86 -9.61
N ALA A 184 0.25 -2.85 -9.90
CA ALA A 184 -0.07 -1.45 -9.63
C ALA A 184 -1.19 -0.90 -10.51
N GLN A 185 -1.44 -1.44 -11.71
CA GLN A 185 -2.57 -1.04 -12.55
C GLN A 185 -3.89 -1.25 -11.80
N ILE A 186 -3.98 -2.37 -11.06
CA ILE A 186 -5.14 -2.73 -10.24
C ILE A 186 -5.15 -1.94 -8.93
N GLU A 187 -4.00 -1.86 -8.24
CA GLU A 187 -3.93 -1.24 -6.90
C GLU A 187 -4.02 0.29 -6.92
N THR A 188 -3.76 0.96 -8.05
CA THR A 188 -3.70 2.43 -8.08
C THR A 188 -5.06 3.07 -7.86
N ASP A 189 -6.16 2.48 -8.32
CA ASP A 189 -7.52 2.98 -8.03
C ASP A 189 -7.82 2.93 -6.53
N ARG A 190 -7.40 1.84 -5.88
CA ARG A 190 -7.49 1.69 -4.42
C ARG A 190 -6.70 2.78 -3.69
N ARG A 191 -5.48 3.07 -4.14
CA ARG A 191 -4.62 4.11 -3.55
C ARG A 191 -5.18 5.51 -3.78
N LEU A 192 -5.67 5.78 -4.98
CA LEU A 192 -6.30 7.06 -5.32
C LEU A 192 -7.57 7.28 -4.48
N SER A 193 -8.37 6.23 -4.28
CA SER A 193 -9.54 6.25 -3.38
C SER A 193 -9.17 6.66 -1.94
N VAL A 194 -8.04 6.17 -1.42
CA VAL A 194 -7.53 6.60 -0.09
C VAL A 194 -7.16 8.08 -0.09
N SER A 195 -6.45 8.58 -1.11
CA SER A 195 -6.12 10.01 -1.20
C SER A 195 -7.37 10.90 -1.31
N MET A 196 -8.38 10.48 -2.09
CA MET A 196 -9.67 11.17 -2.15
C MET A 196 -10.40 11.17 -0.80
N THR A 197 -10.33 10.07 -0.04
CA THR A 197 -10.91 9.98 1.30
C THR A 197 -10.23 10.94 2.28
N ASN A 198 -8.91 11.03 2.23
CA ASN A 198 -8.14 11.97 3.04
C ASN A 198 -8.52 13.41 2.68
N LYS A 199 -8.59 13.74 1.38
CA LYS A 199 -9.03 15.05 0.89
C LYS A 199 -10.46 15.41 1.34
N GLY A 200 -11.40 14.47 1.26
CA GLY A 200 -12.76 14.68 1.75
C GLY A 200 -12.81 14.93 3.26
N THR A 201 -11.96 14.23 4.02
CA THR A 201 -11.83 14.43 5.48
C THR A 201 -11.30 15.83 5.80
N ILE A 202 -10.27 16.28 5.07
CA ILE A 202 -9.75 17.66 5.18
C ILE A 202 -10.86 18.68 4.93
N TYR A 203 -11.62 18.52 3.84
CA TYR A 203 -12.72 19.42 3.53
C TYR A 203 -13.81 19.45 4.58
N ARG A 204 -14.16 18.30 5.17
CA ARG A 204 -15.11 18.25 6.29
C ARG A 204 -14.62 19.09 7.48
N HIS A 205 -13.34 18.98 7.84
CA HIS A 205 -12.76 19.77 8.93
C HIS A 205 -12.59 21.26 8.58
N LEU A 206 -12.55 21.61 7.31
CA LEU A 206 -12.59 22.99 6.80
C LEU A 206 -14.02 23.53 6.58
N GLN A 207 -15.06 22.82 7.04
CA GLN A 207 -16.48 23.16 6.84
C GLN A 207 -16.92 23.27 5.37
N LYS A 208 -16.19 22.59 4.46
CA LYS A 208 -16.52 22.51 3.02
C LYS A 208 -17.27 21.21 2.73
N GLN A 209 -18.52 21.12 3.20
CA GLN A 209 -19.30 19.88 3.19
C GLN A 209 -19.57 19.35 1.76
N ASP A 210 -19.94 20.23 0.82
CA ASP A 210 -20.19 19.84 -0.57
C ASP A 210 -18.92 19.26 -1.24
N SER A 211 -17.78 19.89 -1.00
CA SER A 211 -16.49 19.39 -1.51
C SER A 211 -16.11 18.04 -0.88
N ALA A 212 -16.39 17.86 0.42
CA ALA A 212 -16.18 16.58 1.09
C ALA A 212 -17.07 15.48 0.49
N LEU A 213 -18.34 15.77 0.23
CA LEU A 213 -19.30 14.85 -0.39
C LEU A 213 -18.80 14.37 -1.76
N ILE A 214 -18.32 15.28 -2.61
CA ILE A 214 -17.76 14.95 -3.93
C ILE A 214 -16.57 14.00 -3.77
N CYS A 215 -15.61 14.34 -2.91
CA CYS A 215 -14.43 13.50 -2.70
C CYS A 215 -14.76 12.09 -2.17
N PHE A 216 -15.73 11.95 -1.25
CA PHE A 216 -16.13 10.63 -0.77
C PHE A 216 -16.85 9.80 -1.82
N ARG A 217 -17.68 10.42 -2.68
CA ARG A 217 -18.31 9.73 -3.80
C ARG A 217 -17.28 9.24 -4.81
N GLU A 218 -16.36 10.11 -5.22
CA GLU A 218 -15.27 9.75 -6.14
C GLU A 218 -14.38 8.65 -5.55
N ALA A 219 -14.09 8.68 -4.25
CA ALA A 219 -13.36 7.60 -3.58
C ALA A 219 -14.09 6.25 -3.70
N LEU A 220 -15.43 6.23 -3.58
CA LEU A 220 -16.23 5.01 -3.68
C LEU A 220 -16.45 4.54 -5.12
N GLU A 221 -16.45 5.46 -6.09
CA GLU A 221 -16.43 5.11 -7.51
C GLU A 221 -15.12 4.42 -7.91
N LEU A 222 -13.99 4.90 -7.38
CA LEU A 222 -12.68 4.28 -7.59
C LEU A 222 -12.54 2.94 -6.87
N TRP A 223 -13.04 2.85 -5.64
CA TRP A 223 -13.00 1.63 -4.85
C TRP A 223 -14.17 1.56 -3.89
N GLU A 224 -15.21 0.82 -4.28
CA GLU A 224 -16.44 0.68 -3.51
C GLU A 224 -16.23 0.09 -2.10
N ASP A 225 -15.18 -0.72 -1.88
CA ASP A 225 -14.89 -1.30 -0.57
C ASP A 225 -14.07 -0.38 0.35
N ASN A 226 -13.90 0.89 -0.03
CA ASN A 226 -13.31 1.88 0.85
C ASN A 226 -14.24 2.20 2.03
N ARG A 227 -14.12 1.42 3.11
CA ARG A 227 -14.93 1.56 4.33
C ARG A 227 -14.75 2.92 5.00
N THR A 228 -13.55 3.50 4.95
CA THR A 228 -13.30 4.82 5.53
C THR A 228 -14.11 5.89 4.79
N ALA A 229 -14.15 5.84 3.45
CA ALA A 229 -15.02 6.71 2.66
C ALA A 229 -16.51 6.47 2.95
N LYS A 230 -16.96 5.20 3.02
CA LYS A 230 -18.35 4.84 3.37
C LYS A 230 -18.76 5.42 4.73
N SER A 231 -17.90 5.24 5.74
CA SER A 231 -18.13 5.70 7.10
C SER A 231 -18.16 7.23 7.18
N ASN A 232 -17.18 7.91 6.57
CA ASN A 232 -17.15 9.36 6.54
C ASN A 232 -18.33 9.97 5.77
N LEU A 233 -18.75 9.34 4.67
CA LEU A 233 -19.93 9.75 3.91
C LEU A 233 -21.21 9.57 4.74
N SER A 234 -21.37 8.44 5.43
CA SER A 234 -22.54 8.21 6.28
C SER A 234 -22.65 9.27 7.38
N VAL A 235 -21.54 9.56 8.06
CA VAL A 235 -21.48 10.63 9.08
C VAL A 235 -21.79 12.00 8.48
N LEU A 236 -21.25 12.31 7.29
CA LEU A 236 -21.54 13.58 6.60
C LEU A 236 -23.03 13.73 6.28
N MET A 237 -23.74 12.63 6.02
CA MET A 237 -25.17 12.58 5.73
C MET A 237 -26.04 12.45 7.00
N GLY A 238 -25.47 12.56 8.20
CA GLY A 238 -26.19 12.45 9.48
C GLY A 238 -26.46 11.01 9.95
N GLY A 239 -25.80 10.02 9.36
CA GLY A 239 -25.85 8.62 9.76
C GLY A 239 -24.72 8.19 10.69
N GLU A 240 -24.70 6.90 11.01
CA GLU A 240 -23.69 6.28 11.88
C GLU A 240 -22.43 5.83 11.11
N PRO A 241 -21.23 5.87 11.73
CA PRO A 241 -20.04 5.29 11.14
C PRO A 241 -20.22 3.81 10.77
N VAL A 242 -19.82 3.43 9.56
CA VAL A 242 -19.89 2.04 9.10
C VAL A 242 -18.85 1.20 9.85
N LYS A 243 -19.33 0.22 10.64
CA LYS A 243 -18.47 -0.69 11.41
C LYS A 243 -18.17 -1.96 10.61
N PRO A 244 -16.94 -2.50 10.69
CA PRO A 244 -16.63 -3.78 10.07
C PRO A 244 -17.44 -4.89 10.73
N THR A 245 -17.94 -5.84 9.94
CA THR A 245 -18.52 -7.06 10.50
C THR A 245 -17.43 -7.91 11.16
N LEU A 246 -17.79 -8.80 12.09
CA LEU A 246 -16.84 -9.72 12.71
C LEU A 246 -16.10 -10.54 11.64
N LEU A 247 -16.84 -11.01 10.62
CA LEU A 247 -16.27 -11.76 9.51
C LEU A 247 -15.28 -10.93 8.70
N GLU A 248 -15.60 -9.68 8.36
CA GLU A 248 -14.66 -8.80 7.65
C GLU A 248 -13.45 -8.40 8.49
N SER A 249 -13.60 -8.35 9.81
CA SER A 249 -12.50 -8.09 10.74
C SER A 249 -11.53 -9.26 10.77
N LEU A 250 -12.05 -10.50 10.75
CA LEU A 250 -11.27 -11.73 10.74
C LEU A 250 -10.74 -12.09 9.34
N PHE A 251 -11.49 -11.74 8.30
CA PHE A 251 -11.22 -12.07 6.90
C PHE A 251 -11.49 -10.84 6.02
N PRO A 252 -10.55 -9.89 5.96
CA PRO A 252 -10.67 -8.74 5.08
C PRO A 252 -10.87 -9.20 3.62
N PRO A 253 -11.74 -8.53 2.85
CA PRO A 253 -11.99 -8.90 1.47
C PRO A 253 -10.69 -8.88 0.64
N ASP A 254 -10.56 -9.86 -0.25
CA ASP A 254 -9.40 -9.96 -1.14
C ASP A 254 -9.29 -8.71 -2.02
N LYS A 255 -8.07 -8.16 -2.08
CA LYS A 255 -7.74 -6.96 -2.86
C LYS A 255 -8.03 -7.10 -4.37
N LYS A 256 -8.23 -8.32 -4.86
CA LYS A 256 -8.44 -8.64 -6.29
C LYS A 256 -9.90 -8.74 -6.73
N LYS A 257 -10.88 -8.54 -5.84
CA LYS A 257 -12.25 -9.02 -6.10
C LYS A 257 -13.08 -8.21 -7.12
N LYS A 258 -12.62 -7.06 -7.63
CA LYS A 258 -13.32 -6.33 -8.71
C LYS A 258 -12.38 -5.63 -9.71
N GLN A 259 -12.27 -6.23 -10.90
CA GLN A 259 -12.21 -5.55 -12.21
C GLN A 259 -12.43 -6.51 -13.40
N ILE A 260 -12.93 -7.74 -13.17
CA ILE A 260 -13.56 -8.52 -14.25
C ILE A 260 -14.99 -8.02 -14.38
N ILE A 261 -15.15 -6.82 -14.93
CA ILE A 261 -16.37 -6.51 -15.67
C ILE A 261 -16.15 -7.17 -17.01
N ILE A 262 -16.79 -8.32 -17.22
CA ILE A 262 -16.95 -8.90 -18.54
C ILE A 262 -17.65 -7.82 -19.37
N LYS A 263 -16.91 -7.18 -20.27
CA LYS A 263 -17.47 -6.45 -21.41
C LYS A 263 -17.58 -7.40 -22.57
#